data_AF-A0A921KKT8-F1
#
_entry.id   AF-A0A921KKT8-F1
#
_cell.length_a   1.000
_cell.length_b   1.000
_cell.length_c   1.000
_cell.angle_alpha   90.00
_cell.angle_beta   90.00
_cell.angle_gamma   90.00
#
_symmetry.space_group_name_H-M   'P 1'
#
loop_
_entity.id
_entity.type
_entity.pdbx_description
1 polymer ?
#
loop_
_entity_poly.entity_id
_entity_poly.type
_entity_poly.pdbx_seq_one_letter_code
_entity_poly.pdbx_strand_id
1 'polypeptide(L)'
;QSNYNVEAMHGDLNQNHRMNTLRKFKKGTINFLVATDVAARGIDVENVTHVINYELPQDIESYVHRIGRTGRADKEGLAYSIISPKEVSFLKQIERVTKSTITKVNVPTLQEIFEARIGTLISDVEDVILAGNHKRFKQLVNEIDPTMLSDFTAALLYMSYQEQLGYDYQRDVIQEINSKKYDRNNKNYTRLFLTVGTMDRVKVPQIIDFFITNAGIRKDDIGDIDLKRKFTFVDIKKKVVNKVVKNCNKRKLNNRKVEIEIAIRR
;
A
#
# COMPACT_ATOMS: atom_id res chain seq x y z
N GLN A 1 3.57 -14.91 0.21
CA GLN A 1 4.35 -14.29 -0.87
C GLN A 1 3.43 -14.25 -2.06
N SER A 2 2.94 -13.06 -2.39
CA SER A 2 1.95 -12.82 -3.43
C SER A 2 2.52 -13.11 -4.82
N ASN A 3 1.65 -13.25 -5.82
CA ASN A 3 1.84 -13.74 -7.20
C ASN A 3 2.89 -13.02 -8.11
N TYR A 4 3.97 -12.49 -7.55
CA TYR A 4 5.05 -11.78 -8.23
C TYR A 4 6.39 -12.47 -7.99
N ASN A 5 7.10 -12.80 -9.07
CA ASN A 5 8.46 -13.35 -8.99
C ASN A 5 9.45 -12.21 -8.69
N VAL A 6 9.77 -12.04 -7.41
CA VAL A 6 10.58 -10.93 -6.89
C VAL A 6 11.74 -11.42 -6.04
N GLU A 7 12.90 -10.78 -6.18
CA GLU A 7 14.02 -10.91 -5.24
C GLU A 7 14.56 -9.53 -4.83
N ALA A 8 15.16 -9.44 -3.65
CA ALA A 8 15.76 -8.22 -3.11
C ALA A 8 17.29 -8.22 -3.29
N MET A 9 17.88 -7.03 -3.43
CA MET A 9 19.31 -6.81 -3.53
C MET A 9 19.78 -5.65 -2.65
N HIS A 10 20.55 -5.98 -1.61
CA HIS A 10 21.11 -5.02 -0.65
C HIS A 10 22.57 -5.35 -0.30
N GLY A 11 23.22 -4.45 0.43
CA GLY A 11 24.65 -4.52 0.72
C GLY A 11 25.10 -5.71 1.57
N ASP A 12 24.20 -6.30 2.36
CA ASP A 12 24.54 -7.45 3.23
C ASP A 12 24.53 -8.79 2.48
N LEU A 13 24.13 -8.80 1.20
CA LEU A 13 24.19 -10.01 0.38
C LEU A 13 25.62 -10.27 -0.08
N ASN A 14 26.06 -11.52 0.05
CA ASN A 14 27.34 -11.93 -0.51
C ASN A 14 27.36 -11.81 -2.04
N GLN A 15 28.55 -11.71 -2.62
CA GLN A 15 28.73 -11.47 -4.05
C GLN A 15 28.12 -12.58 -4.91
N ASN A 16 28.15 -13.83 -4.44
CA ASN A 16 27.59 -14.97 -5.16
C ASN A 16 26.06 -14.90 -5.25
N HIS A 17 25.38 -14.53 -4.17
CA HIS A 17 23.95 -14.31 -4.16
C HIS A 17 23.56 -13.17 -5.08
N ARG A 18 24.28 -12.03 -5.01
CA ARG A 18 24.06 -10.89 -5.92
C ARG A 18 24.14 -11.32 -7.39
N MET A 19 25.19 -12.06 -7.76
CA MET A 19 25.38 -12.54 -9.13
C MET A 19 24.27 -13.51 -9.57
N ASN A 20 23.83 -14.40 -8.68
CA ASN A 20 22.75 -15.34 -9.00
C ASN A 20 21.40 -14.62 -9.19
N THR A 21 21.06 -13.67 -8.30
CA THR A 21 19.84 -12.84 -8.42
C THR A 21 19.85 -12.06 -9.73
N LEU A 22 20.99 -11.45 -10.11
CA LEU A 22 21.13 -10.78 -11.40
C LEU A 22 20.95 -11.71 -12.59
N ARG A 23 21.53 -12.92 -12.52
CA ARG A 23 21.37 -13.91 -13.58
C ARG A 23 19.91 -14.33 -13.74
N LYS A 24 19.18 -14.53 -12.64
CA LYS A 24 17.74 -14.84 -12.67
C LYS A 24 16.92 -13.71 -13.27
N PHE A 25 17.25 -12.46 -12.94
CA PHE A 25 16.57 -11.28 -13.47
C PHE A 25 16.84 -11.11 -14.97
N LYS A 26 18.09 -11.21 -15.42
CA LYS A 26 18.45 -11.16 -16.85
C LYS A 26 17.76 -12.25 -17.68
N LYS A 27 17.54 -13.43 -17.10
CA LYS A 27 16.86 -14.56 -17.75
C LYS A 27 15.32 -14.46 -17.70
N GLY A 28 14.74 -13.47 -17.03
CA GLY A 28 13.30 -13.35 -16.84
C GLY A 28 12.70 -14.40 -15.89
N THR A 29 13.54 -15.14 -15.15
CA THR A 29 13.07 -16.07 -14.11
C THR A 29 12.44 -15.33 -12.94
N ILE A 30 12.95 -14.12 -12.66
CA ILE A 30 12.30 -13.14 -11.79
C ILE A 30 12.02 -11.89 -12.63
N ASN A 31 10.83 -11.31 -12.44
CA ASN A 31 10.34 -10.18 -13.22
C ASN A 31 10.52 -8.86 -12.45
N PHE A 32 10.69 -8.94 -11.13
CA PHE A 32 10.85 -7.78 -10.25
C PHE A 32 12.14 -7.90 -9.44
N LEU A 33 12.90 -6.81 -9.41
CA LEU A 33 14.11 -6.69 -8.59
C LEU A 33 13.97 -5.46 -7.69
N VAL A 34 14.04 -5.67 -6.37
CA VAL A 34 14.00 -4.58 -5.38
C VAL A 34 15.43 -4.33 -4.91
N ALA A 35 15.97 -3.13 -5.13
CA ALA A 35 17.38 -2.86 -4.82
C ALA A 35 17.59 -1.53 -4.08
N THR A 36 18.65 -1.48 -3.26
CA THR A 36 19.19 -0.24 -2.69
C THR A 36 20.27 0.36 -3.59
N ASP A 37 20.51 1.68 -3.51
CA ASP A 37 21.50 2.36 -4.36
C ASP A 37 22.89 1.74 -4.32
N VAL A 38 23.35 1.39 -3.11
CA VAL A 38 24.68 0.79 -2.90
C VAL A 38 24.79 -0.54 -3.63
N ALA A 39 23.74 -1.35 -3.59
CA ALA A 39 23.73 -2.64 -4.25
C ALA A 39 23.51 -2.52 -5.76
N ALA A 40 22.86 -1.44 -6.21
CA ALA A 40 22.46 -1.18 -7.60
C ALA A 40 23.56 -0.58 -8.50
N ARG A 41 24.60 0.03 -7.91
CA ARG A 41 25.73 0.59 -8.67
C ARG A 41 26.54 -0.51 -9.35
N GLY A 42 26.90 -0.28 -10.61
CA GLY A 42 27.67 -1.24 -11.41
C GLY A 42 26.87 -2.47 -11.87
N ILE A 43 25.55 -2.52 -11.60
CA ILE A 43 24.71 -3.56 -12.18
C ILE A 43 24.48 -3.23 -13.65
N ASP A 44 25.06 -4.05 -14.51
CA ASP A 44 24.66 -4.14 -15.90
C ASP A 44 23.40 -5.02 -16.01
N VAL A 45 22.24 -4.40 -16.17
CA VAL A 45 20.96 -5.06 -16.45
C VAL A 45 20.38 -4.44 -17.70
N GLU A 46 20.33 -5.23 -18.77
CA GLU A 46 19.72 -4.87 -20.03
C GLU A 46 18.20 -5.13 -19.97
N ASN A 47 17.44 -4.45 -20.83
CA ASN A 47 16.00 -4.67 -21.04
C ASN A 47 15.09 -4.42 -19.83
N VAL A 48 15.48 -3.54 -18.92
CA VAL A 48 14.54 -3.05 -17.89
C VAL A 48 13.53 -2.13 -18.59
N THR A 49 12.24 -2.49 -18.55
CA THR A 49 11.17 -1.69 -19.14
C THR A 49 10.70 -0.60 -18.18
N HIS A 50 10.72 -0.89 -16.87
CA HIS A 50 10.18 -0.02 -15.83
C HIS A 50 11.17 0.16 -14.68
N VAL A 51 11.36 1.41 -14.25
CA VAL A 51 12.05 1.75 -13.01
C VAL A 51 11.04 2.42 -12.07
N ILE A 52 10.96 1.96 -10.83
CA ILE A 52 10.07 2.55 -9.81
C ILE A 52 10.94 3.02 -8.64
N ASN A 53 11.04 4.34 -8.47
CA ASN A 53 11.61 4.93 -7.27
C ASN A 53 10.56 4.88 -6.16
N TYR A 54 10.65 3.87 -5.30
CA TYR A 54 9.78 3.74 -4.13
C TYR A 54 9.97 4.92 -3.16
N GLU A 55 11.23 5.35 -2.99
CA GLU A 55 11.61 6.59 -2.32
C GLU A 55 12.55 7.38 -3.25
N LEU A 56 12.46 8.70 -3.24
CA LEU A 56 13.39 9.53 -4.00
C LEU A 56 14.81 9.40 -3.40
N PRO A 57 15.85 9.34 -4.25
CA PRO A 57 17.23 9.32 -3.76
C PRO A 57 17.60 10.64 -3.09
N GLN A 58 18.69 10.65 -2.33
CA GLN A 58 19.14 11.84 -1.60
C GLN A 58 19.77 12.91 -2.50
N ASP A 59 20.22 12.53 -3.70
CA ASP A 59 20.92 13.40 -4.64
C ASP A 59 20.49 13.13 -6.09
N ILE A 60 20.72 14.12 -6.96
CA ILE A 60 20.26 14.12 -8.35
C ILE A 60 21.05 13.11 -9.22
N GLU A 61 22.33 12.90 -8.93
CA GLU A 61 23.17 11.97 -9.68
C GLU A 61 22.67 10.53 -9.49
N SER A 62 22.33 10.17 -8.26
CA SER A 62 21.69 8.89 -7.93
C SER A 62 20.33 8.75 -8.64
N TYR A 63 19.53 9.82 -8.75
CA TYR A 63 18.28 9.79 -9.52
C TYR A 63 18.51 9.43 -11.00
N VAL A 64 19.44 10.13 -11.65
CA VAL A 64 19.80 9.90 -13.06
C VAL A 64 20.32 8.47 -13.25
N HIS A 65 21.17 7.98 -12.34
CA HIS A 65 21.70 6.62 -12.41
C HIS A 65 20.63 5.52 -12.24
N ARG A 66 19.58 5.77 -11.44
CA ARG A 66 18.45 4.86 -11.27
C ARG A 66 17.59 4.82 -12.53
N ILE A 67 17.14 5.96 -13.03
CA ILE A 67 16.27 5.99 -14.21
C ILE A 67 17.00 5.54 -15.48
N GLY A 68 18.32 5.74 -15.56
CA GLY A 68 19.17 5.24 -16.65
C GLY A 68 19.34 3.72 -16.69
N ARG A 69 18.60 2.96 -15.87
CA ARG A 69 18.47 1.49 -16.01
C ARG A 69 17.43 1.09 -17.06
N THR A 70 16.41 1.92 -17.30
CA THR A 70 15.44 1.73 -18.38
C THR A 70 15.82 2.57 -19.62
N GLY A 71 15.11 2.40 -20.73
CA GLY A 71 15.27 3.24 -21.92
C GLY A 71 16.61 3.10 -22.64
N ARG A 72 17.16 1.87 -22.71
CA ARG A 72 18.48 1.58 -23.31
C ARG A 72 18.35 0.97 -24.71
N ALA A 73 19.40 1.14 -25.52
CA ALA A 73 19.50 0.57 -26.87
C ALA A 73 18.29 0.95 -27.77
N ASP A 74 17.98 2.24 -27.80
CA ASP A 74 16.86 2.85 -28.56
C ASP A 74 15.47 2.31 -28.23
N LYS A 75 15.32 1.60 -27.11
CA LYS A 75 14.02 1.17 -26.60
C LYS A 75 13.43 2.25 -25.69
N GLU A 76 12.11 2.38 -25.72
CA GLU A 76 11.40 3.20 -24.76
C GLU A 76 11.44 2.58 -23.35
N GLY A 77 11.35 3.45 -22.34
CA GLY A 77 11.44 3.07 -20.94
C GLY A 77 10.64 4.02 -20.06
N LEU A 78 10.00 3.48 -19.03
CA LEU A 78 9.19 4.26 -18.09
C LEU A 78 9.83 4.31 -16.71
N ALA A 79 9.91 5.50 -16.14
CA ALA A 79 10.38 5.71 -14.78
C ALA A 79 9.30 6.39 -13.94
N TYR A 80 8.83 5.70 -12.90
CA TYR A 80 7.87 6.22 -11.93
C TYR A 80 8.59 6.60 -10.65
N SER A 81 8.18 7.70 -10.02
CA SER A 81 8.68 8.09 -8.69
C SER A 81 7.52 8.39 -7.78
N ILE A 82 7.52 7.77 -6.59
CA ILE A 82 6.56 8.09 -5.54
C ILE A 82 7.11 9.30 -4.79
N ILE A 83 6.30 10.36 -4.70
CA ILE A 83 6.75 11.66 -4.19
C ILE A 83 5.82 12.09 -3.06
N SER A 84 6.39 12.34 -1.89
CA SER A 84 5.71 12.94 -0.77
C SER A 84 5.71 14.48 -0.86
N PRO A 85 4.80 15.18 -0.14
CA PRO A 85 4.76 16.64 -0.15
C PRO A 85 6.08 17.34 0.25
N LYS A 86 6.90 16.68 1.07
CA LYS A 86 8.19 17.23 1.53
C LYS A 86 9.26 17.21 0.42
N GLU A 87 9.11 16.32 -0.56
CA GLU A 87 10.09 16.10 -1.62
C GLU A 87 9.82 16.93 -2.88
N VAL A 88 8.70 17.68 -2.92
CA VAL A 88 8.34 18.52 -4.07
C VAL A 88 9.43 19.55 -4.41
N SER A 89 10.12 20.08 -3.39
CA SER A 89 11.26 20.99 -3.62
C SER A 89 12.42 20.28 -4.33
N PHE A 90 12.69 19.03 -3.96
CA PHE A 90 13.74 18.23 -4.56
C PHE A 90 13.38 17.78 -5.98
N LEU A 91 12.11 17.41 -6.23
CA LEU A 91 11.59 17.17 -7.58
C LEU A 91 11.87 18.35 -8.52
N LYS A 92 11.57 19.58 -8.08
CA LYS A 92 11.84 20.80 -8.87
C LYS A 92 13.32 21.00 -9.14
N GLN A 93 14.21 20.54 -8.25
CA GLN A 93 15.65 20.60 -8.50
C GLN A 93 16.07 19.57 -9.55
N ILE A 94 15.55 18.35 -9.47
CA ILE A 94 15.75 17.31 -10.49
C ILE A 94 15.35 17.87 -11.86
N GLU A 95 14.12 18.36 -12.03
CA GLU A 95 13.60 18.87 -13.31
C GLU A 95 14.47 19.99 -13.90
N ARG A 96 14.99 20.90 -13.06
CA ARG A 96 15.89 21.98 -13.51
C ARG A 96 17.22 21.45 -14.01
N VAL A 97 17.81 20.48 -13.31
CA VAL A 97 19.13 19.93 -13.65
C VAL A 97 19.04 19.02 -14.87
N THR A 98 18.03 18.16 -14.92
CA THR A 98 17.80 17.24 -16.04
C THR A 98 17.17 17.94 -17.25
N LYS A 99 16.69 19.18 -17.08
CA LYS A 99 15.95 19.95 -18.10
C LYS A 99 14.74 19.18 -18.64
N SER A 100 14.09 18.41 -17.78
CA SER A 100 12.94 17.58 -18.11
C SER A 100 11.74 17.95 -17.27
N THR A 101 10.54 17.79 -17.82
CA THR A 101 9.28 17.91 -17.06
C THR A 101 8.82 16.53 -16.62
N ILE A 102 8.56 16.34 -15.33
CA ILE A 102 8.04 15.09 -14.78
C ILE A 102 6.52 15.22 -14.61
N THR A 103 5.77 14.50 -15.45
CA THR A 103 4.31 14.54 -15.42
C THR A 103 3.77 13.82 -14.19
N LYS A 104 2.93 14.52 -13.41
CA LYS A 104 2.17 13.88 -12.34
C LYS A 104 1.08 12.98 -12.92
N VAL A 105 1.09 11.71 -12.54
CA VAL A 105 0.03 10.76 -12.85
C VAL A 105 -0.78 10.43 -11.59
N ASN A 106 -2.05 10.10 -11.77
CA ASN A 106 -2.88 9.60 -10.67
C ASN A 106 -2.58 8.12 -10.42
N VAL A 107 -2.85 7.67 -9.19
CA VAL A 107 -2.77 6.24 -8.88
C VAL A 107 -3.99 5.55 -9.51
N PRO A 108 -3.79 4.37 -10.14
CA PRO A 108 -4.90 3.62 -10.72
C PRO A 108 -5.99 3.31 -9.68
N THR A 109 -7.24 3.48 -10.10
CA THR A 109 -8.43 3.05 -9.38
C THR A 109 -8.56 1.52 -9.41
N LEU A 110 -9.31 0.94 -8.48
CA LEU A 110 -9.76 -0.45 -8.48
C LEU A 110 -10.43 -0.82 -9.78
N GLN A 111 -11.24 0.09 -10.34
CA GLN A 111 -11.91 -0.14 -11.61
C GLN A 111 -10.89 -0.23 -12.75
N GLU A 112 -9.93 0.69 -12.84
CA GLU A 112 -8.85 0.65 -13.84
C GLU A 112 -7.97 -0.60 -13.66
N ILE A 113 -7.68 -0.99 -12.41
CA ILE A 113 -6.94 -2.23 -12.11
C ILE A 113 -7.76 -3.44 -12.57
N PHE A 114 -9.06 -3.49 -12.25
CA PHE A 114 -9.96 -4.56 -12.66
C PHE A 114 -10.00 -4.69 -14.19
N GLU A 115 -10.22 -3.58 -14.90
CA GLU A 115 -10.27 -3.54 -16.36
C GLU A 115 -8.96 -4.00 -16.99
N ALA A 116 -7.80 -3.53 -16.49
CA ALA A 116 -6.50 -3.94 -17.00
C ALA A 116 -6.24 -5.46 -16.78
N ARG A 117 -6.64 -5.99 -15.62
CA ARG A 117 -6.49 -7.42 -15.30
C ARG A 117 -7.41 -8.30 -16.12
N ILE A 118 -8.69 -7.94 -16.20
CA ILE A 118 -9.67 -8.64 -17.04
C ILE A 118 -9.25 -8.58 -18.51
N GLY A 119 -8.76 -7.44 -18.99
CA GLY A 119 -8.22 -7.31 -20.34
C GLY A 119 -7.06 -8.28 -20.60
N THR A 120 -6.14 -8.43 -19.65
CA THR A 120 -5.04 -9.40 -19.75
C THR A 120 -5.56 -10.84 -19.75
N LEU A 121 -6.49 -11.18 -18.85
CA LEU A 121 -7.12 -12.50 -18.80
C LEU A 121 -7.84 -12.87 -20.09
N ILE A 122 -8.57 -11.93 -20.70
CA ILE A 122 -9.25 -12.16 -21.98
C ILE A 122 -8.22 -12.42 -23.07
N SER A 123 -7.13 -11.63 -23.13
CA SER A 123 -6.04 -11.87 -24.09
C SER A 123 -5.42 -13.26 -23.91
N ASP A 124 -5.16 -13.69 -22.68
CA ASP A 124 -4.61 -15.02 -22.39
C ASP A 124 -5.57 -16.13 -22.84
N VAL A 125 -6.89 -15.93 -22.65
CA VAL A 125 -7.92 -16.86 -23.13
C VAL A 125 -7.94 -16.93 -24.66
N GLU A 126 -7.83 -15.80 -25.35
CA GLU A 126 -7.73 -15.75 -26.81
C GLU A 126 -6.51 -16.54 -27.31
N ASP A 127 -5.35 -16.36 -26.67
CA ASP A 127 -4.13 -17.11 -27.01
C ASP A 127 -4.31 -18.63 -26.81
N VAL A 128 -4.96 -19.04 -25.71
CA VAL A 128 -5.30 -20.46 -25.46
C VAL A 128 -6.28 -21.00 -26.50
N ILE A 129 -7.21 -20.16 -26.96
CA ILE A 129 -8.15 -20.51 -28.02
C ILE A 129 -7.41 -20.73 -29.35
N LEU A 130 -6.54 -19.79 -29.73
CA LEU A 130 -5.71 -19.86 -30.94
C LEU A 130 -4.78 -21.09 -30.92
N ALA A 131 -4.18 -21.39 -29.77
CA ALA A 131 -3.36 -22.59 -29.58
C ALA A 131 -4.18 -23.90 -29.63
N GLY A 132 -5.51 -23.83 -29.58
CA GLY A 132 -6.40 -25.00 -29.63
C GLY A 132 -6.46 -25.82 -28.34
N ASN A 133 -5.78 -25.39 -27.27
CA ASN A 133 -5.68 -26.11 -26.01
C ASN A 133 -7.02 -26.25 -25.26
N HIS A 134 -7.98 -25.36 -25.55
CA HIS A 134 -9.35 -25.41 -25.02
C HIS A 134 -10.16 -26.60 -25.56
N LYS A 135 -9.81 -27.16 -26.74
CA LYS A 135 -10.63 -28.16 -27.44
C LYS A 135 -10.87 -29.42 -26.61
N ARG A 136 -9.86 -29.87 -25.85
CA ARG A 136 -9.96 -31.04 -24.95
C ARG A 136 -10.97 -30.86 -23.81
N PHE A 137 -11.31 -29.61 -23.46
CA PHE A 137 -12.28 -29.30 -22.41
C PHE A 137 -13.69 -29.12 -22.95
N LYS A 138 -13.90 -29.04 -24.26
CA LYS A 138 -15.24 -28.82 -24.85
C LYS A 138 -16.25 -29.92 -24.48
N GLN A 139 -15.80 -31.17 -24.32
CA GLN A 139 -16.69 -32.25 -23.90
C GLN A 139 -17.23 -32.03 -22.50
N LEU A 140 -16.38 -31.62 -21.55
CA LEU A 140 -16.79 -31.30 -20.18
C LEU A 140 -17.73 -30.09 -20.12
N VAL A 141 -17.52 -29.09 -20.98
CA VAL A 141 -18.41 -27.93 -21.07
C VAL A 141 -19.82 -28.33 -21.52
N ASN A 142 -19.94 -29.32 -22.41
CA ASN A 142 -21.24 -29.82 -22.88
C ASN A 142 -22.02 -30.59 -21.80
N GLU A 143 -21.36 -31.04 -20.73
CA GLU A 143 -22.00 -31.70 -19.59
C GLU A 143 -22.64 -30.68 -18.61
N ILE A 144 -22.28 -29.41 -18.72
CA ILE A 144 -22.84 -28.33 -17.91
C ILE A 144 -24.21 -27.96 -18.48
N ASP A 145 -25.19 -27.77 -17.58
CA ASP A 145 -26.52 -27.28 -17.97
C ASP A 145 -26.38 -25.97 -18.77
N PRO A 146 -26.94 -25.90 -20.00
CA PRO A 146 -26.86 -24.70 -20.83
C PRO A 146 -27.38 -23.44 -20.14
N THR A 147 -28.35 -23.57 -19.22
CA THR A 147 -28.89 -22.45 -18.43
C THR A 147 -27.89 -21.90 -17.42
N MET A 148 -26.95 -22.72 -16.94
CA MET A 148 -25.92 -22.32 -15.98
C MET A 148 -24.63 -21.84 -16.64
N LEU A 149 -24.47 -21.99 -17.96
CA LEU A 149 -23.21 -21.72 -18.66
C LEU A 149 -22.69 -20.29 -18.41
N SER A 150 -23.60 -19.31 -18.38
CA SER A 150 -23.26 -17.91 -18.11
C SER A 150 -22.71 -17.72 -16.69
N ASP A 151 -23.42 -18.22 -15.69
CA ASP A 151 -23.02 -18.09 -14.28
C ASP A 151 -21.76 -18.90 -13.97
N PHE A 152 -21.62 -20.08 -14.59
CA PHE A 152 -20.42 -20.91 -14.50
C PHE A 152 -19.20 -20.17 -15.07
N THR A 153 -19.35 -19.55 -16.24
CA THR A 153 -18.29 -18.77 -16.87
C THR A 153 -17.92 -17.55 -16.03
N ALA A 154 -18.91 -16.84 -15.49
CA ALA A 154 -18.69 -15.72 -14.58
C ALA A 154 -17.95 -16.15 -13.30
N ALA A 155 -18.30 -17.30 -12.73
CA ALA A 155 -17.63 -17.86 -11.56
C ALA A 155 -16.17 -18.24 -11.87
N LEU A 156 -15.89 -18.89 -13.01
CA LEU A 156 -14.52 -19.19 -13.44
C LEU A 156 -13.69 -17.93 -13.66
N LEU A 157 -14.27 -16.90 -14.27
CA LEU A 157 -13.60 -15.61 -14.46
C LEU A 157 -13.29 -14.95 -13.11
N TYR A 158 -14.24 -14.97 -12.17
CA TYR A 158 -14.03 -14.47 -10.82
C TYR A 158 -12.91 -15.23 -10.10
N MET A 159 -12.90 -16.57 -10.14
CA MET A 159 -11.84 -17.38 -9.53
C MET A 159 -10.47 -17.07 -10.12
N SER A 160 -10.38 -16.97 -11.45
CA SER A 160 -9.14 -16.65 -12.17
C SER A 160 -8.63 -15.25 -11.84
N TYR A 161 -9.54 -14.27 -11.76
CA TYR A 161 -9.22 -12.91 -11.32
C TYR A 161 -8.70 -12.86 -9.88
N GLN A 162 -9.35 -13.58 -8.95
CA GLN A 162 -8.91 -13.66 -7.56
C GLN A 162 -7.53 -14.30 -7.40
N GLU A 163 -7.19 -15.30 -8.22
CA GLU A 163 -5.86 -15.90 -8.20
C GLU A 163 -4.77 -14.90 -8.63
N GLN A 164 -5.06 -14.05 -9.61
CA GLN A 164 -4.12 -12.99 -10.03
C GLN A 164 -3.99 -11.85 -9.01
N LEU A 165 -4.95 -11.69 -8.10
CA LEU A 165 -4.90 -10.67 -7.05
C LEU A 165 -3.89 -11.07 -5.96
N GLY A 166 -2.67 -10.57 -6.08
CA GLY A 166 -1.64 -10.68 -5.03
C GLY A 166 -1.91 -9.85 -3.77
N TYR A 167 -2.95 -9.01 -3.77
CA TYR A 167 -3.33 -8.14 -2.67
C TYR A 167 -4.84 -7.84 -2.74
N ASP A 168 -5.52 -7.86 -1.59
CA ASP A 168 -6.94 -7.51 -1.49
C ASP A 168 -7.10 -5.98 -1.52
N TYR A 169 -7.30 -5.42 -2.71
CA TYR A 169 -7.51 -4.00 -2.90
C TYR A 169 -8.96 -3.64 -2.54
N GLN A 170 -9.18 -3.20 -1.30
CA GLN A 170 -10.53 -2.93 -0.80
C GLN A 170 -11.06 -1.52 -1.13
N ARG A 171 -10.21 -0.58 -1.54
CA ARG A 171 -10.58 0.84 -1.77
C ARG A 171 -9.72 1.51 -2.85
N ASP A 172 -10.33 2.32 -3.71
CA ASP A 172 -9.67 3.19 -4.72
C ASP A 172 -8.78 4.28 -4.11
N VAL A 173 -9.05 4.56 -2.85
CA VAL A 173 -8.30 5.52 -2.08
C VAL A 173 -7.09 4.76 -1.57
N ILE A 174 -5.88 5.08 -2.06
CA ILE A 174 -4.72 5.08 -1.17
C ILE A 174 -5.24 5.90 -0.01
N GLN A 175 -5.59 5.24 1.09
CA GLN A 175 -5.66 5.96 2.33
C GLN A 175 -4.29 6.64 2.34
N GLU A 176 -4.25 7.96 2.09
CA GLU A 176 -3.57 8.81 3.04
C GLU A 176 -3.82 8.08 4.33
N ILE A 177 -2.78 7.46 4.94
CA ILE A 177 -2.88 7.09 6.35
C ILE A 177 -3.62 8.27 6.89
N ASN A 178 -4.86 8.00 7.29
CA ASN A 178 -5.80 9.07 7.42
C ASN A 178 -5.35 9.75 8.74
N SER A 179 -4.30 10.58 8.72
CA SER A 179 -4.55 12.00 8.60
C SER A 179 -5.67 12.22 7.59
N LYS A 180 -6.88 11.82 8.00
CA LYS A 180 -8.02 12.67 7.89
C LYS A 180 -7.41 14.05 8.05
N LYS A 181 -7.56 14.86 7.02
CA LYS A 181 -8.03 16.20 7.26
C LYS A 181 -9.28 16.09 8.17
N TYR A 182 -9.10 15.73 9.45
CA TYR A 182 -9.43 16.66 10.51
C TYR A 182 -8.78 17.92 10.00
N ASP A 183 -9.63 18.79 9.49
CA ASP A 183 -9.39 20.21 9.50
C ASP A 183 -8.38 20.51 10.62
N ARG A 184 -7.10 20.67 10.24
CA ARG A 184 -5.98 20.83 11.18
C ARG A 184 -6.08 22.18 11.90
N ASN A 185 -7.11 22.95 11.56
CA ASN A 185 -7.60 24.15 12.21
C ASN A 185 -8.90 23.95 12.99
N ASN A 186 -9.37 22.73 13.24
CA ASN A 186 -10.36 22.54 14.28
C ASN A 186 -9.65 22.70 15.65
N LYS A 187 -9.46 23.97 16.02
CA LYS A 187 -8.93 24.46 17.30
C LYS A 187 -9.62 23.82 18.50
N ASN A 188 -10.69 23.04 18.31
CA ASN A 188 -11.50 22.47 19.36
C ASN A 188 -11.14 21.07 19.84
N TYR A 189 -10.24 20.29 19.23
CA TYR A 189 -9.92 18.94 19.73
C TYR A 189 -8.45 18.77 20.15
N THR A 190 -8.20 17.88 21.11
CA THR A 190 -6.88 17.41 21.56
C THR A 190 -6.86 15.89 21.53
N ARG A 191 -5.80 15.32 20.95
CA ARG A 191 -5.61 13.87 20.88
C ARG A 191 -5.01 13.33 22.17
N LEU A 192 -5.65 12.31 22.74
CA LEU A 192 -5.19 11.59 23.92
C LEU A 192 -4.69 10.20 23.51
N PHE A 193 -3.63 9.76 24.19
CA PHE A 193 -3.10 8.41 24.14
C PHE A 193 -3.58 7.63 25.36
N LEU A 194 -4.04 6.40 25.15
CA LEU A 194 -4.48 5.46 26.19
C LEU A 194 -3.65 4.18 26.09
N THR A 195 -3.12 3.70 27.21
CA THR A 195 -2.30 2.46 27.27
C THR A 195 -3.08 1.15 27.13
N VAL A 196 -4.28 1.18 26.54
CA VAL A 196 -5.15 0.00 26.36
C VAL A 196 -5.56 -0.17 24.91
N GLY A 197 -5.61 -1.42 24.43
CA GLY A 197 -5.93 -1.74 23.04
C GLY A 197 -6.71 -3.04 22.89
N THR A 198 -6.72 -3.60 21.67
CA THR A 198 -7.45 -4.86 21.40
C THR A 198 -6.92 -6.06 22.17
N MET A 199 -5.63 -6.07 22.56
CA MET A 199 -5.06 -7.11 23.43
C MET A 199 -5.71 -7.14 24.82
N ASP A 200 -6.20 -5.99 25.30
CA ASP A 200 -6.96 -5.87 26.55
C ASP A 200 -8.46 -6.18 26.35
N ARG A 201 -8.82 -6.75 25.18
CA ARG A 201 -10.19 -7.07 24.75
C ARG A 201 -11.14 -5.87 24.73
N VAL A 202 -10.58 -4.66 24.60
CA VAL A 202 -11.35 -3.41 24.56
C VAL A 202 -11.96 -3.22 23.17
N LYS A 203 -13.24 -2.83 23.13
CA LYS A 203 -13.96 -2.43 21.90
C LYS A 203 -14.28 -0.93 21.94
N VAL A 204 -14.44 -0.32 20.77
CA VAL A 204 -14.74 1.13 20.63
C VAL A 204 -15.93 1.60 21.49
N PRO A 205 -17.09 0.89 21.56
CA PRO A 205 -18.19 1.31 22.42
C PRO A 205 -17.81 1.41 23.91
N GLN A 206 -16.97 0.49 24.39
CA GLN A 206 -16.53 0.49 25.79
C GLN A 206 -15.62 1.68 26.12
N ILE A 207 -14.87 2.19 25.14
CA ILE A 207 -14.04 3.38 25.29
C ILE A 207 -14.91 4.63 25.40
N ILE A 208 -15.97 4.70 24.58
CA ILE A 208 -16.96 5.78 24.64
C ILE A 208 -17.63 5.78 26.02
N ASP A 209 -18.14 4.63 26.44
CA ASP A 209 -18.81 4.48 27.74
C ASP A 209 -17.87 4.82 28.89
N PHE A 210 -16.61 4.38 28.82
CA PHE A 210 -15.60 4.71 29.83
C PHE A 210 -15.42 6.22 30.03
N PHE A 211 -15.39 7.01 28.96
CA PHE A 211 -15.29 8.47 29.08
C PHE A 211 -16.59 9.11 29.55
N ILE A 212 -17.75 8.64 29.08
CA ILE A 212 -19.05 9.16 29.52
C ILE A 212 -19.23 8.89 31.02
N THR A 213 -18.96 7.67 31.49
CA THR A 213 -19.14 7.28 32.89
C THR A 213 -18.12 7.94 33.83
N ASN A 214 -16.83 7.95 33.47
CA ASN A 214 -15.80 8.44 34.40
C ASN A 214 -15.57 9.95 34.30
N ALA A 215 -15.64 10.54 33.10
CA ALA A 215 -15.44 11.97 32.92
C ALA A 215 -16.74 12.77 32.80
N GLY A 216 -17.92 12.12 32.67
CA GLY A 216 -19.19 12.82 32.54
C GLY A 216 -19.19 13.77 31.35
N ILE A 217 -18.67 13.31 30.21
CA ILE A 217 -18.64 14.06 28.95
C ILE A 217 -19.73 13.51 28.01
N ARG A 218 -20.12 14.30 27.01
CA ARG A 218 -21.09 13.84 26.01
C ARG A 218 -20.40 13.01 24.94
N LYS A 219 -21.14 12.11 24.29
CA LYS A 219 -20.66 11.38 23.10
C LYS A 219 -20.16 12.34 22.02
N ASP A 220 -20.83 13.49 21.84
CA ASP A 220 -20.44 14.54 20.89
C ASP A 220 -19.11 15.25 21.24
N ASP A 221 -18.61 15.10 22.48
CA ASP A 221 -17.31 15.62 22.89
C ASP A 221 -16.16 14.67 22.54
N ILE A 222 -16.49 13.45 22.11
CA ILE A 222 -15.56 12.40 21.66
C ILE A 222 -15.56 12.39 20.14
N GLY A 223 -14.39 12.59 19.56
CA GLY A 223 -14.13 12.52 18.13
C GLY A 223 -13.67 11.12 17.72
N ASP A 224 -12.71 11.08 16.81
CA ASP A 224 -12.19 9.81 16.31
C ASP A 224 -11.51 8.97 17.38
N ILE A 225 -11.73 7.66 17.29
CA ILE A 225 -11.09 6.64 18.12
C ILE A 225 -10.29 5.72 17.20
N ASP A 226 -8.98 5.69 17.40
CA ASP A 226 -8.05 4.80 16.69
C ASP A 226 -7.56 3.70 17.64
N LEU A 227 -8.26 2.56 17.60
CA LEU A 227 -8.02 1.40 18.44
C LEU A 227 -6.92 0.53 17.83
N LYS A 228 -5.74 0.50 18.46
CA LYS A 228 -4.61 -0.35 18.05
C LYS A 228 -4.52 -1.60 18.92
N ARG A 229 -3.55 -2.46 18.58
CA ARG A 229 -3.32 -3.72 19.28
C ARG A 229 -2.96 -3.56 20.76
N LYS A 230 -2.10 -2.59 21.11
CA LYS A 230 -1.57 -2.38 22.47
C LYS A 230 -2.01 -1.08 23.15
N PHE A 231 -2.61 -0.16 22.39
CA PHE A 231 -2.96 1.18 22.86
C PHE A 231 -4.10 1.75 22.00
N THR A 232 -4.64 2.88 22.39
CA THR A 232 -5.70 3.59 21.66
C THR A 232 -5.40 5.07 21.61
N PHE A 233 -5.73 5.74 20.50
CA PHE A 233 -5.81 7.19 20.45
C PHE A 233 -7.26 7.66 20.38
N VAL A 234 -7.59 8.73 21.09
CA VAL A 234 -8.93 9.33 21.08
C VAL A 234 -8.85 10.84 20.98
N ASP A 235 -9.58 11.43 20.05
CA ASP A 235 -9.71 12.88 19.95
C ASP A 235 -10.83 13.38 20.88
N ILE A 236 -10.52 14.34 21.76
CA ILE A 236 -11.45 14.88 22.75
C ILE A 236 -11.53 16.40 22.62
N LYS A 237 -12.73 16.99 22.72
CA LYS A 237 -12.87 18.45 22.67
C LYS A 237 -12.07 19.14 23.79
N LYS A 238 -11.27 20.16 23.47
CA LYS A 238 -10.39 20.93 24.38
C LYS A 238 -11.06 21.32 25.69
N LYS A 239 -12.32 21.80 25.60
CA LYS A 239 -13.13 22.20 26.75
C LYS A 239 -13.27 21.11 27.84
N VAL A 240 -13.17 19.82 27.48
CA VAL A 240 -13.33 18.71 28.42
C VAL A 240 -12.07 17.85 28.62
N VAL A 241 -10.96 18.16 27.93
CA VAL A 241 -9.70 17.39 28.01
C VAL A 241 -9.19 17.27 29.44
N ASN A 242 -9.15 18.38 30.18
CA ASN A 242 -8.67 18.37 31.56
C ASN A 242 -9.54 17.48 32.46
N LYS A 243 -10.85 17.44 32.21
CA LYS A 243 -11.80 16.59 32.95
C LYS A 243 -11.55 15.11 32.65
N VAL A 244 -11.29 14.78 31.37
CA VAL A 244 -10.95 13.42 30.94
C VAL A 244 -9.63 12.96 31.57
N VAL A 245 -8.55 13.73 31.42
CA VAL A 245 -7.24 13.36 31.97
C VAL A 245 -7.30 13.22 33.49
N LYS A 246 -8.03 14.11 34.20
CA LYS A 246 -8.15 14.03 35.65
C LYS A 246 -8.96 12.82 36.13
N ASN A 247 -10.08 12.53 35.48
CA ASN A 247 -11.05 11.56 36.02
C ASN A 247 -10.90 10.14 35.46
N CYS A 248 -10.34 10.00 34.26
CA CYS A 248 -10.15 8.72 33.58
C CYS A 248 -8.72 8.16 33.74
N ASN A 249 -7.72 9.00 34.01
CA ASN A 249 -6.36 8.50 34.20
C ASN A 249 -6.29 7.58 35.43
N LYS A 250 -5.57 6.47 35.30
CA LYS A 250 -5.41 5.42 36.33
C LYS A 250 -6.69 4.65 36.69
N ARG A 251 -7.80 4.83 35.97
CA ARG A 251 -9.02 4.02 36.10
C ARG A 251 -8.89 2.69 35.35
N LYS A 252 -9.74 1.72 35.70
CA LYS A 252 -9.74 0.40 35.04
C LYS A 252 -10.71 0.39 33.85
N LEU A 253 -10.25 -0.15 32.74
CA LEU A 253 -11.06 -0.53 31.57
C LEU A 253 -10.74 -1.98 31.25
N ASN A 254 -11.76 -2.87 31.26
CA ASN A 254 -11.60 -4.32 31.10
C ASN A 254 -10.45 -4.90 31.96
N ASN A 255 -10.46 -4.60 33.26
CA ASN A 255 -9.43 -5.01 34.25
C ASN A 255 -8.01 -4.49 34.02
N ARG A 256 -7.76 -3.69 32.96
CA ARG A 256 -6.48 -3.02 32.73
C ARG A 256 -6.55 -1.58 33.23
N LYS A 257 -5.52 -1.17 33.97
CA LYS A 257 -5.35 0.23 34.38
C LYS A 257 -4.96 1.07 33.16
N VAL A 258 -5.78 2.07 32.85
CA VAL A 258 -5.57 2.98 31.72
C VAL A 258 -4.72 4.15 32.18
N GLU A 259 -3.59 4.40 31.53
CA GLU A 259 -2.87 5.66 31.64
C GLU A 259 -3.21 6.53 30.43
N ILE A 260 -3.52 7.79 30.70
CA ILE A 260 -3.94 8.75 29.68
C ILE A 260 -2.96 9.89 29.63
N GLU A 261 -2.38 10.09 28.46
CA GLU A 261 -1.45 11.18 28.18
C GLU A 261 -1.94 12.01 27.00
N ILE A 262 -1.60 13.30 26.99
CA ILE A 262 -1.78 14.10 25.79
C ILE A 262 -0.74 13.61 24.78
N ALA A 263 -1.18 13.19 23.59
CA ALA A 263 -0.26 12.67 22.59
C ALA A 263 0.66 13.81 22.10
N ILE A 264 1.93 13.77 22.51
CA ILE A 264 2.95 14.74 22.08
C ILE A 264 3.37 14.37 20.66
N ARG A 265 3.30 15.34 19.74
CA ARG A 265 3.80 15.23 18.37
C ARG A 265 5.29 14.85 18.39
N ARG A 266 5.63 13.66 17.93
CA ARG A 266 6.96 13.32 17.42
C ARG A 266 6.79 12.70 16.04
#